data_AF-A0A7K3GKE2-F1
#
_entry.id   AF-A0A7K3GKE2-F1
#
_cell.length_a   1.000
_cell.length_b   1.000
_cell.length_c   1.000
_cell.angle_alpha   90.00
_cell.angle_beta   90.00
_cell.angle_gamma   90.00
#
_symmetry.space_group_name_H-M   'P 1'
#
loop_
_entity.id
_entity.type
_entity.pdbx_description
1 polymer ?
#
loop_
_entity_poly.entity_id
_entity_poly.type
_entity_poly.pdbx_seq_one_letter_code
_entity_poly.pdbx_strand_id
1 'polypeptide(L)' 'ALAAARHRALRDAVRRLPGRCPRLMEALLSPRDLTYREIAGELGISQGSLGPERSRCLGCLRRLLTPEVAAR' A
#
# COMPACT_ATOMS: atom_id res chain seq x y z
N ALA A 1 0.08 -20.13 -10.56
CA ALA A 1 0.53 -20.34 -9.16
C ALA A 1 1.38 -19.18 -8.60
N LEU A 2 2.45 -18.76 -9.28
CA LEU A 2 3.39 -17.74 -8.76
C LEU A 2 2.79 -16.34 -8.54
N ALA A 3 1.97 -15.85 -9.46
CA ALA A 3 1.35 -14.52 -9.33
C ALA A 3 0.45 -14.40 -8.09
N ALA A 4 -0.36 -15.43 -7.80
CA ALA A 4 -1.19 -15.48 -6.60
C ALA A 4 -0.36 -15.51 -5.32
N ALA A 5 0.78 -16.21 -5.31
CA ALA A 5 1.70 -16.23 -4.18
C ALA A 5 2.35 -14.86 -3.94
N ARG A 6 2.78 -14.16 -5.01
CA ARG A 6 3.30 -12.79 -4.92
C ARG A 6 2.25 -11.81 -4.40
N HIS A 7 1.00 -11.93 -4.86
CA HIS A 7 -0.10 -11.12 -4.36
C HIS A 7 -0.38 -11.34 -2.87
N ARG A 8 -0.34 -12.59 -2.40
CA ARG A 8 -0.48 -12.88 -0.96
C ARG A 8 0.65 -12.26 -0.15
N ALA A 9 1.91 -12.49 -0.55
CA ALA A 9 3.07 -11.90 0.11
C ALA A 9 3.00 -10.37 0.17
N LEU A 10 2.59 -9.72 -0.92
CA LEU A 10 2.38 -8.27 -0.94
C LEU A 10 1.31 -7.82 0.06
N ARG A 11 0.15 -8.50 0.09
CA ARG A 11 -0.93 -8.18 1.04
C ARG A 11 -0.49 -8.40 2.49
N ASP A 12 0.31 -9.42 2.76
CA ASP A 12 0.86 -9.68 4.10
C ASP A 12 1.84 -8.59 4.54
N ALA A 13 2.71 -8.12 3.62
CA ALA A 13 3.60 -7.00 3.88
C ALA A 13 2.85 -5.68 4.10
N VAL A 14 1.77 -5.43 3.33
CA VAL A 14 0.92 -4.24 3.51
C VAL A 14 0.29 -4.19 4.91
N ARG A 15 -0.20 -5.32 5.42
CA ARG A 15 -0.77 -5.41 6.78
C ARG A 15 0.23 -5.12 7.90
N ARG A 16 1.54 -5.24 7.63
CA ARG A 16 2.64 -4.96 8.57
C ARG A 16 3.12 -3.50 8.53
N LEU A 17 2.57 -2.66 7.64
CA LEU A 17 2.98 -1.26 7.52
C LEU A 17 2.58 -0.43 8.76
N PRO A 18 3.36 0.59 9.13
CA PRO A 18 3.07 1.41 10.30
C PRO A 18 1.99 2.48 10.03
N GLY A 19 1.24 2.83 11.07
CA GLY A 19 0.30 3.96 11.08
C GLY A 19 -0.82 3.81 10.04
N ARG A 20 -1.10 4.87 9.28
CA ARG A 20 -2.16 4.90 8.25
C ARG A 20 -1.80 4.20 6.93
N CYS A 21 -0.57 3.69 6.79
CA CYS A 21 -0.09 3.13 5.53
C CYS A 21 -0.78 1.84 5.07
N PRO A 22 -1.16 0.88 5.95
CA PRO A 22 -1.95 -0.27 5.52
C PRO A 22 -3.23 0.14 4.80
N ARG A 23 -4.02 1.04 5.39
CA ARG A 23 -5.31 1.49 4.82
C ARG A 23 -5.14 2.17 3.47
N LEU A 24 -4.13 3.04 3.31
CA LEU A 24 -3.86 3.66 2.01
C LEU A 24 -3.44 2.64 0.95
N MET A 25 -2.53 1.73 1.29
CA MET A 25 -2.06 0.73 0.34
C MET A 25 -3.15 -0.28 -0.02
N GLU A 26 -4.01 -0.66 0.91
CA GLU A 26 -5.18 -1.49 0.66
C GLU A 26 -6.16 -0.81 -0.30
N ALA A 27 -6.43 0.49 -0.11
CA ALA A 27 -7.29 1.25 -1.02
C ALA A 27 -6.70 1.34 -2.44
N LEU A 28 -5.39 1.56 -2.56
CA LEU A 28 -4.69 1.62 -3.85
C LEU A 28 -4.58 0.26 -4.56
N LEU A 29 -4.61 -0.85 -3.81
CA LEU A 29 -4.56 -2.22 -4.34
C LEU A 29 -5.96 -2.85 -4.47
N SER A 30 -7.01 -2.07 -4.18
CA SER A 30 -8.38 -2.54 -4.24
C SER A 30 -8.78 -2.84 -5.69
N PRO A 31 -9.49 -3.97 -5.96
CA PRO A 31 -10.00 -4.28 -7.30
C PRO A 31 -11.15 -3.37 -7.73
N ARG A 32 -11.58 -2.43 -6.86
CA ARG A 32 -12.66 -1.48 -7.14
C ARG A 32 -12.20 -0.29 -7.99
N ASP A 33 -10.92 -0.20 -8.33
CA ASP A 33 -10.32 0.87 -9.14
C ASP A 33 -10.71 2.29 -8.66
N LEU A 34 -10.63 2.50 -7.34
CA LEU A 34 -11.01 3.77 -6.71
C LEU A 34 -10.19 4.93 -7.25
N THR A 35 -10.86 6.05 -7.50
CA THR A 35 -10.20 7.32 -7.82
C THR A 35 -9.48 7.89 -6.60
N TYR A 36 -8.47 8.74 -6.85
CA TYR A 36 -7.76 9.45 -5.77
C TYR A 36 -8.70 10.27 -4.87
N ARG A 37 -9.79 10.81 -5.43
CA ARG A 37 -10.79 11.55 -4.67
C ARG A 37 -11.57 10.65 -3.71
N GLU A 38 -11.97 9.46 -4.17
CA GLU A 38 -12.67 8.48 -3.33
C GLU A 38 -11.76 7.95 -2.22
N ILE A 39 -10.51 7.61 -2.54
CA ILE A 39 -9.53 7.18 -1.53
C ILE A 39 -9.30 8.28 -0.49
N ALA A 40 -9.13 9.53 -0.92
CA ALA A 40 -8.96 10.65 0.01
C ALA A 40 -10.19 10.82 0.93
N GLY A 41 -11.40 10.66 0.37
CA GLY A 41 -12.65 10.67 1.14
C GLY A 41 -12.74 9.52 2.16
N GLU A 42 -12.46 8.29 1.76
CA GLU A 42 -12.47 7.11 2.64
C GLU A 42 -11.44 7.21 3.78
N LEU A 43 -10.32 7.90 3.53
CA LEU A 43 -9.26 8.10 4.52
C LEU A 43 -9.42 9.38 5.34
N GLY A 44 -10.40 10.24 5.04
CA GLY A 44 -10.61 11.51 5.74
C GLY A 44 -9.46 12.50 5.57
N ILE A 45 -8.77 12.48 4.42
CA ILE A 45 -7.65 13.38 4.11
C ILE A 45 -7.95 14.24 2.89
N SER A 46 -7.19 15.32 2.69
CA SER A 46 -7.31 16.11 1.46
C SER A 46 -6.75 15.33 0.27
N GLN A 47 -7.37 15.46 -0.90
CA GLN A 47 -6.85 14.85 -2.13
C GLN A 47 -5.40 15.29 -2.41
N GLY A 48 -5.04 16.55 -2.12
CA GLY A 48 -3.68 17.07 -2.27
C GLY A 48 -2.65 16.39 -1.36
N SER A 49 -3.06 15.88 -0.20
CA SER A 49 -2.16 15.15 0.73
C SER A 49 -1.89 13.70 0.32
N LEU A 50 -2.67 13.14 -0.61
CA LEU A 50 -2.58 11.73 -1.01
C LEU A 50 -1.23 11.39 -1.68
N GLY A 51 -0.67 12.32 -2.47
CA GLY A 51 0.61 12.13 -3.14
C GLY A 51 1.79 11.94 -2.18
N PRO A 52 2.07 12.91 -1.29
CA PRO A 52 3.06 12.78 -0.23
C PRO A 52 2.84 11.54 0.63
N GLU A 53 1.57 11.23 0.95
CA GLU A 53 1.22 10.09 1.76
C GLU A 53 1.56 8.75 1.08
N ARG A 54 1.20 8.62 -0.20
CA ARG A 54 1.54 7.46 -1.03
C ARG A 54 3.05 7.26 -1.10
N SER A 55 3.82 8.33 -1.31
CA SER A 55 5.29 8.25 -1.33
C SER A 55 5.85 7.72 -0.01
N ARG A 56 5.39 8.27 1.11
CA ARG A 56 5.77 7.82 2.46
C ARG A 56 5.48 6.34 2.67
N CYS A 57 4.28 5.89 2.32
CA CYS A 57 3.83 4.51 2.54
C CYS A 57 4.53 3.51 1.62
N LEU A 58 4.78 3.85 0.37
CA LEU A 58 5.61 3.05 -0.53
C LEU A 58 7.06 2.94 -0.03
N GLY A 59 7.61 4.01 0.55
CA GLY A 59 8.93 3.98 1.18
C GLY A 59 8.99 3.00 2.37
N CYS A 60 7.97 2.99 3.22
CA CYS A 60 7.84 1.99 4.29
C CYS A 60 7.74 0.57 3.75
N LEU A 61 6.94 0.35 2.71
CA LEU A 61 6.75 -0.97 2.10
C LEU A 61 8.04 -1.49 1.46
N ARG A 62 8.77 -0.63 0.74
CA ARG A 62 10.09 -1.00 0.20
C ARG A 62 11.03 -1.45 1.30
N ARG A 63 11.15 -0.70 2.40
CA ARG A 63 12.02 -1.08 3.53
C ARG A 63 11.64 -2.43 4.14
N LEU A 64 10.35 -2.74 4.27
CA LEU A 64 9.89 -4.04 4.76
C LEU A 64 10.21 -5.20 3.81
N LEU A 65 10.09 -4.96 2.50
CA LEU A 65 10.28 -6.00 1.47
C LEU A 65 11.74 -6.18 1.06
N THR A 66 12.61 -5.20 1.25
CA THR A 66 14.03 -5.30 0.85
C THR A 66 14.70 -6.59 1.35
N PRO A 67 14.56 -7.01 2.63
CA PRO A 67 15.14 -8.27 3.09
C PRO A 67 14.55 -9.50 2.40
N GLU A 68 13.23 -9.50 2.16
CA GLU A 68 12.50 -10.63 1.54
C GLU A 68 12.84 -10.80 0.04
N VAL A 69 13.18 -9.70 -0.63
CA VAL A 69 13.62 -9.73 -2.04
C VAL A 69 15.09 -10.08 -2.15
N ALA A 70 15.95 -9.54 -1.28
CA ALA A 70 17.39 -9.81 -1.30
C ALA A 70 17.73 -11.27 -0.93
N ALA A 71 16.86 -11.96 -0.20
CA ALA A 71 17.00 -13.36 0.17
C ALA A 71 16.53 -14.36 -0.93
N ARG A 72 16.08 -13.88 -2.10
CA ARG A 72 15.62 -14.70 -3.22
C ARG A 72 16.58 -14.61 -4.40
#